data_AF-A0A089JX83-F1
#
_entry.id   AF-A0A089JX83-F1
#
_cell.length_a   1.000
_cell.length_b   1.000
_cell.length_c   1.000
_cell.angle_alpha   90.00
_cell.angle_beta   90.00
_cell.angle_gamma   90.00
#
_symmetry.space_group_name_H-M   'P 1'
#
loop_
_entity.id
_entity.type
_entity.pdbx_description
1 polymer ?
#
loop_
_entity_poly.entity_id
_entity_poly.type
_entity_poly.pdbx_seq_one_letter_code
_entity_poly.pdbx_strand_id
1 'polypeptide(L)'
;MNVFKTKHAMVIRGTDGMELLIHVAINTVKLRGQFFEAHVQAGDPIQAGDKLLTFDLAQIAQNYDITTAMVVTNTADYKQILPLKLGEVTFGEPVLNAEL
;
A
#
# COMPACT_ATOMS: atom_id res chain seq x y z
N MET A 1 9.79 6.96 1.88
CA MET A 1 8.73 6.05 2.36
C MET A 1 8.81 5.88 3.87
N ASN A 2 7.73 5.43 4.50
CA ASN A 2 7.65 5.06 5.91
C ASN A 2 6.99 3.69 6.07
N VAL A 3 7.54 2.81 6.92
CA VAL A 3 7.01 1.48 7.22
C VAL A 3 6.54 1.45 8.67
N PHE A 4 5.30 1.04 8.92
CA PHE A 4 4.78 0.99 10.28
C PHE A 4 5.44 -0.13 11.10
N LYS A 5 5.51 0.02 12.42
CA LYS A 5 6.18 -0.94 13.32
C LYS A 5 5.68 -2.38 13.18
N THR A 6 4.38 -2.55 12.95
CA THR A 6 3.74 -3.86 12.77
C THR A 6 3.71 -4.32 11.31
N LYS A 7 4.38 -3.60 10.39
CA LYS A 7 4.63 -3.95 8.99
C LYS A 7 3.41 -4.16 8.08
N HIS A 8 2.19 -4.15 8.61
CA HIS A 8 0.93 -4.27 7.86
C HIS A 8 0.59 -3.07 6.96
N ALA A 9 1.24 -1.93 7.17
CA ALA A 9 0.97 -0.72 6.41
C ALA A 9 2.28 0.02 6.10
N MET A 10 2.25 0.81 5.03
CA MET A 10 3.34 1.69 4.62
C MET A 10 2.82 2.93 3.90
N VAL A 11 3.53 4.05 4.07
CA VAL A 11 3.31 5.28 3.29
C VAL A 11 4.44 5.44 2.31
N ILE A 12 4.11 5.56 1.03
CA ILE A 12 5.03 5.80 -0.06
C ILE A 12 4.81 7.24 -0.52
N ARG A 13 5.91 7.95 -0.77
CA ARG A 13 5.88 9.28 -1.36
C ARG A 13 6.61 9.21 -2.70
N GLY A 14 5.88 9.49 -3.78
CA GLY A 14 6.41 9.59 -5.13
C GLY A 14 7.29 10.82 -5.31
N THR A 15 8.12 10.81 -6.34
CA THR A 15 8.95 11.97 -6.73
C THR A 15 8.12 13.12 -7.29
N ASP A 16 6.90 12.83 -7.74
CA ASP A 16 5.85 13.77 -8.15
C ASP A 16 5.09 14.40 -6.97
N GLY A 17 5.41 14.00 -5.73
CA GLY A 17 4.76 14.49 -4.52
C GLY A 17 3.54 13.69 -4.07
N MET A 18 3.10 12.67 -4.80
CA MET A 18 1.94 11.87 -4.40
C MET A 18 2.25 11.03 -3.17
N GLU A 19 1.39 11.09 -2.16
CA GLU A 19 1.50 10.28 -0.95
C GLU A 19 0.44 9.16 -0.98
N LEU A 20 0.92 7.92 -1.00
CA LEU A 20 0.11 6.70 -1.03
C LEU A 20 0.26 5.94 0.28
N LEU A 21 -0.85 5.67 0.96
CA LEU A 21 -0.96 4.69 2.03
C LEU A 21 -1.37 3.34 1.44
N ILE A 22 -0.57 2.31 1.70
CA ILE A 22 -0.93 0.91 1.47
C ILE A 22 -1.18 0.27 2.84
N HIS A 23 -2.37 -0.26 3.05
CA HIS A 23 -2.77 -0.93 4.30
C HIS A 23 -3.28 -2.35 3.99
N VAL A 24 -2.49 -3.36 4.34
CA VAL A 24 -2.78 -4.76 4.05
C VAL A 24 -3.73 -5.34 5.09
N ALA A 25 -4.90 -5.77 4.62
CA ALA A 25 -5.99 -6.34 5.42
C ALA A 25 -6.53 -5.37 6.49
N ILE A 26 -7.70 -5.63 7.05
CA ILE A 26 -8.37 -4.73 8.01
C ILE A 26 -8.10 -5.19 9.45
N ASN A 27 -7.84 -4.25 10.36
CA ASN A 27 -7.55 -4.50 11.78
C ASN A 27 -6.29 -5.36 12.08
N THR A 28 -5.41 -5.55 11.10
CA THR A 28 -4.20 -6.39 11.20
C THR A 28 -3.08 -5.82 12.07
N VAL A 29 -3.19 -4.58 12.56
CA VAL A 29 -2.31 -4.05 13.61
C VAL A 29 -2.26 -4.97 14.84
N LYS A 30 -3.36 -5.68 15.13
CA LYS A 30 -3.48 -6.65 16.23
C LYS A 30 -2.56 -7.86 16.09
N LEU A 31 -2.09 -8.17 14.87
CA LEU A 31 -1.13 -9.24 14.60
C LEU A 31 0.29 -8.89 15.05
N ARG A 32 0.55 -7.62 15.43
CA ARG A 32 1.85 -7.15 15.96
C ARG A 32 3.05 -7.53 15.06
N GLY A 33 2.85 -7.56 13.74
CA GLY A 33 3.88 -7.92 12.76
C GLY A 33 4.02 -9.42 12.47
N GLN A 34 3.22 -10.28 13.09
CA GLN A 34 3.12 -11.67 12.66
C GLN A 34 2.58 -11.75 11.23
N PHE A 35 3.13 -12.69 10.46
CA PHE A 35 2.78 -12.93 9.06
C PHE A 35 3.18 -11.81 8.09
N PHE A 36 3.97 -10.83 8.52
CA PHE A 36 4.46 -9.75 7.66
C PHE A 36 6.00 -9.69 7.66
N GLU A 37 6.58 -9.58 6.46
CA GLU A 37 8.01 -9.39 6.26
C GLU A 37 8.24 -8.24 5.28
N ALA A 38 8.75 -7.13 5.80
CA ALA A 38 9.13 -5.98 4.98
C ALA A 38 10.51 -6.22 4.37
N HIS A 39 10.65 -5.93 3.08
CA HIS A 39 11.89 -6.06 2.30
C HIS A 39 12.62 -4.73 2.12
N VAL A 40 12.04 -3.66 2.66
CA VAL A 40 12.52 -2.27 2.58
C VAL A 40 12.45 -1.61 3.95
N GLN A 41 13.23 -0.55 4.12
CA GLN A 41 13.27 0.27 5.32
C GLN A 41 12.85 1.71 5.01
N ALA A 42 12.52 2.46 6.06
CA ALA A 42 12.18 3.87 5.92
C ALA A 42 13.39 4.64 5.34
N GLY A 43 13.13 5.38 4.27
CA GLY A 43 14.15 6.16 3.56
C GLY A 43 14.77 5.47 2.35
N ASP A 44 14.56 4.16 2.14
CA ASP A 44 15.11 3.49 0.96
C ASP A 44 14.52 4.09 -0.33
N PRO A 45 15.34 4.24 -1.40
CA PRO A 45 14.81 4.52 -2.72
C PRO A 45 14.14 3.26 -3.29
N ILE A 46 12.99 3.42 -3.92
CA ILE A 46 12.24 2.34 -4.59
C ILE A 46 11.74 2.80 -5.95
N GLN A 47 11.45 1.86 -6.81
CA GLN A 47 10.80 2.05 -8.10
C GLN A 47 9.56 1.17 -8.23
N ALA A 48 8.68 1.51 -9.18
CA ALA A 48 7.51 0.72 -9.46
C ALA A 48 7.91 -0.72 -9.84
N GLY A 49 7.29 -1.69 -9.16
CA GLY A 49 7.56 -3.11 -9.33
C GLY A 49 8.51 -3.72 -8.30
N ASP A 50 9.16 -2.92 -7.46
CA ASP A 50 9.97 -3.45 -6.37
C ASP A 50 9.12 -4.20 -5.34
N LYS A 51 9.69 -5.27 -4.77
CA LYS A 51 9.06 -6.03 -3.69
C LYS A 51 9.22 -5.27 -2.39
N LEU A 52 8.10 -4.83 -1.81
CA LEU A 52 8.10 -4.04 -0.57
C LEU A 52 7.79 -4.88 0.68
N LEU A 53 6.83 -5.79 0.56
CA LEU A 53 6.27 -6.56 1.68
C LEU A 53 5.82 -7.93 1.20
N THR A 54 6.16 -8.97 1.94
CA THR A 54 5.53 -10.30 1.82
C THR A 54 4.67 -10.54 3.05
N PHE A 55 3.57 -11.27 2.85
CA PHE A 55 2.69 -11.66 3.94
C PHE A 55 2.01 -13.00 3.69
N ASP A 56 1.66 -13.70 4.78
CA ASP A 56 0.92 -14.95 4.70
C ASP A 56 -0.59 -14.67 4.68
N LEU A 57 -1.15 -14.64 3.47
CA LEU A 57 -2.57 -14.39 3.25
C LEU A 57 -3.46 -15.44 3.93
N ALA A 58 -3.04 -16.72 3.94
CA ALA A 58 -3.83 -17.80 4.51
C ALA A 58 -3.94 -17.67 6.04
N GLN A 59 -2.87 -17.23 6.71
CA GLN A 59 -2.91 -16.97 8.15
C GLN A 59 -3.75 -15.74 8.49
N ILE A 60 -3.63 -14.67 7.71
CA ILE A 60 -4.40 -13.44 7.93
C ILE A 60 -5.91 -13.69 7.71
N ALA A 61 -6.27 -14.41 6.64
CA ALA A 61 -7.65 -14.67 6.27
C ALA A 61 -8.46 -15.48 7.30
N GLN A 62 -7.80 -16.18 8.23
CA GLN A 62 -8.49 -16.94 9.28
C GLN A 62 -9.32 -16.04 10.21
N ASN A 63 -8.88 -14.79 10.43
CA ASN A 63 -9.47 -13.93 11.46
C ASN A 63 -9.68 -12.47 11.01
N TYR A 64 -9.23 -12.10 9.81
CA TYR A 64 -9.25 -10.72 9.33
C TYR A 64 -9.73 -10.64 7.89
N ASP A 65 -10.38 -9.52 7.58
CA ASP A 65 -10.73 -9.16 6.20
C ASP A 65 -9.43 -8.86 5.44
N ILE A 66 -9.23 -9.56 4.32
CA ILE A 66 -8.02 -9.50 3.50
C ILE A 66 -7.98 -8.32 2.53
N THR A 67 -8.99 -7.45 2.55
CA THR A 67 -9.04 -6.24 1.73
C THR A 67 -7.81 -5.37 1.99
N THR A 68 -7.03 -5.14 0.95
CA THR A 68 -5.90 -4.20 0.99
C THR A 68 -6.37 -2.84 0.50
N ALA A 69 -6.27 -1.81 1.34
CA ALA A 69 -6.61 -0.46 0.98
C ALA A 69 -5.40 0.26 0.41
N MET A 70 -5.58 0.92 -0.74
CA MET A 70 -4.64 1.88 -1.30
C MET A 70 -5.32 3.25 -1.31
N VAL A 71 -4.72 4.23 -0.63
CA VAL A 71 -5.33 5.54 -0.39
C VAL A 71 -4.33 6.63 -0.72
N VAL A 72 -4.71 7.59 -1.56
CA VAL A 72 -3.96 8.85 -1.71
C VAL A 72 -4.24 9.70 -0.47
N THR A 73 -3.22 10.05 0.31
CA THR A 73 -3.41 10.74 1.60
C THR A 73 -3.38 12.25 1.48
N ASN A 74 -2.79 12.79 0.43
CA ASN A 74 -2.69 14.23 0.16
C ASN A 74 -3.59 14.68 -1.01
N THR A 75 -4.85 14.21 -1.04
CA THR A 75 -5.78 14.52 -2.14
C THR A 75 -6.06 16.01 -2.34
N ALA A 76 -5.85 16.84 -1.32
CA ALA A 76 -5.99 18.30 -1.42
C ALA A 76 -4.97 18.95 -2.38
N ASP A 77 -3.87 18.25 -2.70
CA ASP A 77 -2.83 18.74 -3.62
C ASP A 77 -3.20 18.50 -5.10
N TYR A 78 -4.33 17.82 -5.35
CA TYR A 78 -4.77 17.40 -6.68
C TYR A 78 -6.19 17.92 -6.96
N LYS A 79 -6.47 18.27 -8.22
CA LYS A 79 -7.84 18.63 -8.65
C LYS A 79 -8.76 17.42 -8.62
N GLN A 80 -8.25 16.27 -9.06
CA GLN A 80 -9.04 15.06 -9.14
C GLN A 80 -8.17 13.82 -9.02
N ILE A 81 -8.75 12.80 -8.38
CA ILE A 81 -8.23 11.44 -8.37
C ILE A 81 -9.19 10.57 -9.19
N LEU A 82 -8.69 10.01 -10.29
CA LEU A 82 -9.49 9.26 -11.26
C LEU A 82 -9.10 7.77 -11.21
N PRO A 83 -10.07 6.85 -11.09
CA PRO A 83 -9.81 5.44 -11.32
C PRO A 83 -9.56 5.23 -12.82
N LEU A 84 -8.42 4.62 -13.17
CA LEU A 84 -8.11 4.26 -14.55
C LEU A 84 -8.71 2.91 -14.94
N LYS A 85 -8.88 2.01 -13.95
CA LYS A 85 -9.43 0.68 -14.16
C LYS A 85 -10.22 0.22 -12.94
N LEU A 86 -11.33 -0.47 -13.20
CA LEU A 86 -12.15 -1.12 -12.19
C LEU A 86 -12.19 -2.63 -12.47
N GLY A 87 -12.42 -3.43 -11.42
CA GLY A 87 -12.42 -4.88 -11.51
C GLY A 87 -11.02 -5.48 -11.38
N GLU A 88 -10.76 -6.57 -12.09
CA GLU A 88 -9.50 -7.31 -12.00
C GLU A 88 -8.34 -6.57 -12.66
N VAL A 89 -7.23 -6.48 -11.94
CA VAL A 89 -5.98 -5.86 -12.39
C VAL A 89 -4.84 -6.83 -12.18
N THR A 90 -3.83 -6.79 -13.06
CA THR A 90 -2.59 -7.56 -12.88
C THR A 90 -1.43 -6.67 -12.45
N PHE A 91 -0.35 -7.30 -12.00
CA PHE A 91 0.84 -6.60 -11.53
C PHE A 91 1.41 -5.68 -12.62
N GLY A 92 1.69 -4.42 -12.24
CA GLY A 92 2.24 -3.40 -13.13
C GLY A 92 1.19 -2.63 -13.94
N GLU A 93 -0.09 -3.00 -13.88
CA GLU A 93 -1.15 -2.22 -14.53
C GLU A 93 -1.42 -0.90 -13.79
N PRO A 94 -1.51 0.23 -14.51
CA PRO A 94 -1.96 1.49 -13.93
C PRO A 94 -3.42 1.41 -13.49
N VAL A 95 -3.72 1.83 -12.26
CA VAL A 95 -5.08 1.74 -11.68
C VAL A 95 -5.68 3.09 -11.28
N LEU A 96 -4.85 4.11 -11.11
CA LEU A 96 -5.25 5.42 -10.60
C LEU A 96 -4.41 6.51 -11.29
N ASN A 97 -5.04 7.65 -11.57
CA ASN A 97 -4.39 8.86 -12.03
C ASN A 97 -4.74 10.02 -11.09
N ALA A 98 -3.76 10.89 -10.83
CA ALA A 98 -3.93 12.10 -10.05
C ALA A 98 -3.67 13.32 -10.94
N GLU A 99 -4.68 14.17 -11.10
CA GLU A 99 -4.60 15.36 -11.94
C GLU A 99 -4.32 16.61 -11.11
N LEU A 100 -3.33 17.39 -11.55
CA LEU A 100 -2.91 18.67 -10.95
C LEU A 100 -3.72 19.86 -11.50
#